data_AF-A0A4Y2KVS8-F1
#
_entry.id   AF-A0A4Y2KVS8-F1
#
_cell.length_a   1.000
_cell.length_b   1.000
_cell.length_c   1.000
_cell.angle_alpha   90.00
_cell.angle_beta   90.00
_cell.angle_gamma   90.00
#
_symmetry.space_group_name_H-M   'P 1'
#
loop_
_entity.id
_entity.type
_entity.pdbx_description
1 polymer ?
#
loop_
_entity_poly.entity_id
_entity_poly.type
_entity_poly.pdbx_seq_one_letter_code
_entity_poly.pdbx_strand_id
1 'polypeptide(L)'
;MFSTEQRKNSKFAFEKDFFKLMNNSVYGKTMENIGNRVDVQLVNDEKKAQKLVAAPTFKRFKMFDNELVGVGRVKKCLTLDKPIYVGFVILELSKLIMHNFHYNF
;
A
#
# COMPACT_ATOMS: atom_id res chain seq x y z
N MET A 1 20.94 0.42 15.82
CA MET A 1 19.79 0.49 14.89
C MET A 1 19.73 -0.84 14.13
N PHE A 2 18.84 -1.75 14.54
CA PHE A 2 18.84 -3.16 14.13
C PHE A 2 18.94 -3.39 12.61
N SER A 3 18.05 -2.80 11.81
CA SER A 3 18.05 -3.01 10.35
C SER A 3 19.35 -2.53 9.66
N THR A 4 20.00 -1.50 10.20
CA THR A 4 21.26 -0.95 9.66
C THR A 4 22.44 -1.86 9.99
N GLU A 5 22.47 -2.40 11.21
CA GLU A 5 23.45 -3.39 11.64
C GLU A 5 23.32 -4.67 10.82
N GLN A 6 22.09 -5.17 10.65
CA GLN A 6 21.83 -6.35 9.85
C GLN A 6 22.25 -6.16 8.40
N ARG A 7 21.92 -5.02 7.78
CA ARG A 7 22.36 -4.68 6.42
C ARG A 7 23.89 -4.60 6.28
N LYS A 8 24.61 -4.17 7.33
CA LYS A 8 26.08 -4.16 7.36
C LYS A 8 26.65 -5.58 7.44
N ASN A 9 26.01 -6.45 8.21
CA ASN A 9 26.44 -7.83 8.45
C ASN A 9 26.02 -8.81 7.34
N SER A 10 25.04 -8.45 6.52
CA SER A 10 24.54 -9.29 5.43
C SER A 10 25.61 -9.61 4.40
N LYS A 11 25.71 -10.90 4.04
CA LYS A 11 26.69 -11.41 3.06
C LYS A 11 26.15 -11.37 1.63
N PHE A 12 24.83 -11.49 1.47
CA PHE A 12 24.16 -11.58 0.18
C PHE A 12 23.39 -10.30 -0.17
N ALA A 13 23.28 -9.99 -1.46
CA ALA A 13 22.52 -8.83 -1.95
C ALA A 13 21.04 -8.91 -1.55
N PHE A 14 20.43 -10.09 -1.68
CA PHE A 14 19.04 -10.35 -1.28
C PHE A 14 18.76 -9.94 0.17
N GLU A 15 19.65 -10.31 1.08
CA GLU A 15 19.48 -10.03 2.52
C GLU A 15 19.59 -8.53 2.81
N LYS A 16 20.54 -7.84 2.16
CA LYS A 16 20.65 -6.37 2.23
C LYS A 16 19.39 -5.67 1.73
N ASP A 17 18.81 -6.17 0.64
CA ASP A 17 17.58 -5.64 0.07
C ASP A 17 16.37 -5.93 0.95
N PHE A 18 16.32 -7.09 1.61
CA PHE A 18 15.29 -7.42 2.59
C PHE A 18 15.30 -6.43 3.77
N PHE A 19 16.46 -6.18 4.38
CA PHE A 19 16.56 -5.22 5.50
C PHE A 19 16.29 -3.77 5.07
N LYS A 20 16.66 -3.40 3.85
CA LYS A 20 16.28 -2.10 3.26
C LYS A 20 14.76 -2.01 3.10
N LEU A 21 14.13 -3.06 2.58
CA LEU A 21 12.69 -3.13 2.36
C LEU A 21 11.92 -3.07 3.68
N MET A 22 12.41 -3.69 4.75
CA MET A 22 11.77 -3.60 6.06
C MET A 22 11.60 -2.13 6.51
N ASN A 23 12.65 -1.31 6.40
CA ASN A 23 12.53 0.11 6.75
C ASN A 23 11.63 0.88 5.77
N ASN A 24 11.82 0.65 4.47
CA ASN A 24 11.07 1.38 3.44
C ASN A 24 9.57 1.04 3.44
N SER A 25 9.22 -0.20 3.73
CA SER A 25 7.83 -0.66 3.78
C SER A 25 7.06 -0.05 4.94
N VAL A 26 7.69 0.12 6.11
CA VAL A 26 7.09 0.84 7.25
C VAL A 26 6.78 2.28 6.86
N TYR A 27 7.74 3.00 6.28
CA TYR A 27 7.50 4.37 5.77
C TYR A 27 6.39 4.41 4.71
N GLY A 28 6.42 3.51 3.72
CA GLY A 28 5.36 3.42 2.71
C GLY A 28 3.98 3.15 3.34
N LYS A 29 3.94 2.39 4.44
CA LYS A 29 2.70 2.07 5.14
C LYS A 29 2.12 3.27 5.89
N THR A 30 2.96 4.14 6.47
CA THR A 30 2.46 5.35 7.17
C THR A 30 1.81 6.34 6.21
N MET A 31 2.28 6.39 4.95
CA MET A 31 1.78 7.28 3.90
C MET A 31 0.74 6.61 2.97
N GLU A 32 0.25 5.41 3.31
CA GLU A 32 -0.68 4.67 2.44
C GLU A 32 -2.03 5.38 2.32
N ASN A 33 -2.47 5.63 1.08
CA ASN A 33 -3.82 6.12 0.82
C ASN A 33 -4.85 4.98 0.86
N ILE A 34 -5.62 4.92 1.94
CA ILE A 34 -6.66 3.89 2.17
C ILE A 34 -7.79 3.97 1.14
N GLY A 35 -8.07 5.16 0.59
CA GLY A 35 -9.13 5.35 -0.42
C GLY A 35 -8.86 4.61 -1.74
N ASN A 36 -7.60 4.26 -2.00
CA ASN A 36 -7.23 3.46 -3.17
C ASN A 36 -7.52 1.96 -3.00
N ARG A 37 -7.82 1.50 -1.79
CA ARG A 37 -8.14 0.08 -1.55
C ARG A 37 -9.51 -0.26 -2.15
N VAL A 38 -9.55 -1.37 -2.87
CA VAL A 38 -10.76 -1.91 -3.50
C VAL A 38 -11.10 -3.23 -2.84
N ASP A 39 -12.37 -3.43 -2.51
CA ASP A 39 -12.87 -4.74 -2.10
C ASP A 39 -13.19 -5.56 -3.35
N VAL A 40 -12.64 -6.76 -3.47
CA VAL A 40 -12.83 -7.62 -4.63
C VAL A 40 -13.57 -8.87 -4.20
N GLN A 41 -14.76 -9.07 -4.72
CA GLN A 41 -15.60 -10.23 -4.42
C GLN A 41 -15.64 -11.15 -5.64
N LEU A 42 -15.25 -12.40 -5.45
CA LEU A 42 -15.36 -13.45 -6.46
C LEU A 42 -16.75 -14.11 -6.33
N VAL A 43 -17.49 -14.17 -7.42
CA VAL A 43 -18.87 -14.65 -7.45
C VAL A 43 -19.06 -15.63 -8.59
N ASN A 44 -19.76 -16.72 -8.30
CA ASN A 44 -20.10 -17.78 -9.25
C ASN A 44 -21.60 -17.89 -9.57
N ASP A 45 -22.42 -17.00 -8.99
CA ASP A 45 -23.86 -16.96 -9.18
C ASP A 45 -24.24 -15.65 -9.87
N GLU A 46 -24.90 -15.75 -11.01
CA GLU A 46 -25.32 -14.62 -11.84
C GLU A 46 -26.22 -13.66 -11.05
N LYS A 47 -27.15 -14.17 -10.23
CA LYS A 47 -28.07 -13.32 -9.46
C LYS A 47 -27.33 -12.48 -8.44
N LYS A 48 -26.32 -13.06 -7.78
CA LYS A 48 -25.45 -12.34 -6.85
C LYS A 48 -24.59 -11.32 -7.59
N ALA A 49 -24.04 -11.67 -8.74
CA ALA A 49 -23.24 -10.75 -9.57
C ALA A 49 -24.07 -9.54 -9.98
N GLN A 50 -25.29 -9.73 -10.49
CA GLN A 50 -26.21 -8.66 -10.84
C GLN A 50 -26.52 -7.74 -9.65
N LYS A 51 -26.78 -8.31 -8.47
CA LYS A 51 -27.01 -7.52 -7.24
C LYS A 51 -25.80 -6.69 -6.83
N LEU A 52 -24.59 -7.21 -7.01
CA LEU A 52 -23.35 -6.48 -6.70
C LEU A 52 -23.04 -5.38 -7.70
N VAL A 53 -23.37 -5.57 -8.98
CA VAL A 53 -23.23 -4.55 -10.04
C VAL A 53 -24.23 -3.41 -9.84
N ALA A 54 -25.46 -3.74 -9.42
CA ALA A 54 -26.48 -2.73 -9.12
C ALA A 54 -26.20 -1.91 -7.84
N ALA A 55 -25.26 -2.33 -7.00
CA ALA A 55 -24.94 -1.61 -5.77
C ALA A 55 -24.18 -0.31 -6.08
N PRO A 56 -24.42 0.79 -5.34
CA PRO A 56 -23.74 2.07 -5.57
C PRO A 56 -22.24 2.02 -5.26
N THR A 57 -21.76 0.97 -4.59
CA THR A 57 -20.34 0.74 -4.33
C THR A 57 -19.63 0.01 -5.46
N PHE A 58 -20.33 -0.37 -6.52
CA PHE A 58 -19.73 -0.99 -7.69
C PHE A 58 -18.70 -0.07 -8.36
N LYS A 59 -17.56 -0.63 -8.76
CA LYS A 59 -16.51 0.11 -9.50
C LYS A 59 -16.22 -0.51 -10.85
N ARG A 60 -16.02 -1.83 -10.89
CA ARG A 60 -15.73 -2.60 -12.10
C ARG A 60 -16.00 -4.08 -11.85
N PHE A 61 -16.23 -4.86 -12.89
CA PHE A 61 -16.13 -6.32 -12.80
C PHE A 61 -15.14 -6.85 -13.84
N LYS A 62 -14.65 -8.06 -13.63
CA LYS A 62 -13.83 -8.81 -14.57
C LYS A 62 -14.28 -10.26 -14.57
N MET A 63 -14.61 -10.79 -15.75
CA MET A 63 -14.90 -12.21 -15.91
C MET A 63 -13.56 -12.96 -15.99
N PHE A 64 -13.42 -14.01 -15.18
CA PHE A 64 -12.26 -14.91 -15.21
C PHE A 64 -12.58 -16.17 -16.00
N ASP A 65 -13.81 -16.68 -15.84
CA ASP A 65 -14.36 -17.84 -16.53
C ASP A 65 -15.88 -17.66 -16.71
N ASN A 66 -16.52 -18.55 -17.46
CA ASN A 66 -17.98 -18.51 -17.70
C ASN A 66 -18.79 -18.54 -16.40
N GLU A 67 -18.27 -19.21 -15.37
CA GLU A 67 -18.92 -19.33 -14.06
C GLU A 67 -18.25 -18.49 -12.97
N LEU A 68 -17.26 -17.63 -13.29
CA LEU A 68 -16.52 -16.87 -12.28
C LEU A 68 -16.31 -15.40 -12.67
N VAL A 69 -16.91 -14.52 -11.89
CA VAL A 69 -16.80 -13.07 -12.05
C VAL A 69 -16.22 -12.43 -10.79
N GLY A 70 -15.17 -11.62 -10.96
CA GLY A 70 -14.65 -10.76 -9.92
C GLY A 70 -15.29 -9.38 -9.99
N VAL A 71 -16.00 -8.98 -8.94
CA VAL A 71 -16.61 -7.64 -8.81
C VAL A 71 -15.76 -6.80 -7.85
N GLY A 72 -15.14 -5.75 -8.39
CA GLY A 72 -14.41 -4.73 -7.64
C GLY A 72 -15.34 -3.63 -7.16
N ARG A 73 -15.25 -3.31 -5.86
CA ARG A 73 -16.12 -2.38 -5.14
C ARG A 73 -15.32 -1.38 -4.33
N VAL A 74 -15.84 -0.17 -4.21
CA VAL A 74 -15.32 0.84 -3.29
C VAL A 74 -15.86 0.54 -1.88
N LYS A 75 -15.04 0.78 -0.85
CA LYS A 75 -15.53 0.67 0.53
C LYS A 75 -16.51 1.80 0.82
N LYS A 76 -17.67 1.45 1.39
CA LYS A 76 -18.72 2.42 1.75
C LYS A 76 -18.25 3.40 2.82
N CYS A 77 -17.53 2.91 3.82
CA CYS A 77 -16.93 3.72 4.88
C CYS A 77 -15.42 3.46 4.89
N LEU A 78 -14.65 4.54 5.04
CA LEU A 78 -13.19 4.48 5.14
C LEU A 78 -12.78 4.93 6.54
N THR A 79 -12.05 4.06 7.25
CA THR A 79 -11.40 4.42 8.51
C THR A 79 -10.00 4.93 8.19
N LEU A 80 -9.69 6.17 8.55
CA LEU A 80 -8.36 6.77 8.38
C LEU A 80 -7.46 6.35 9.54
N ASP A 81 -6.85 5.17 9.41
CA ASP A 81 -6.04 4.53 10.46
C ASP A 81 -4.52 4.66 10.22
N LYS A 82 -4.10 5.41 9.18
CA LYS A 82 -2.68 5.58 8.85
C LYS A 82 -2.09 6.81 9.54
N PRO A 83 -0.94 6.67 10.22
CA PRO A 83 -0.27 7.80 10.87
C PRO A 83 0.51 8.63 9.84
N ILE A 84 -0.22 9.32 8.94
CA ILE A 84 0.34 10.08 7.81
C ILE A 84 1.32 11.15 8.29
N TYR A 85 1.06 11.75 9.46
CA TYR A 85 1.95 12.75 10.06
C TYR A 85 3.37 12.22 10.30
N VAL A 86 3.53 10.93 10.65
CA VAL A 86 4.86 10.32 10.84
C VAL A 86 5.62 10.29 9.52
N GLY A 87 4.95 9.85 8.45
CA GLY A 87 5.55 9.82 7.11
C GLY A 87 5.90 11.22 6.61
N PHE A 88 5.02 12.21 6.84
CA PHE A 88 5.29 13.60 6.53
C PHE A 88 6.56 14.12 7.22
N VAL A 89 6.69 13.93 8.53
CA VAL A 89 7.86 14.38 9.30
C VAL A 89 9.14 13.70 8.81
N ILE A 90 9.12 12.39 8.55
CA ILE A 90 10.28 11.65 8.02
C ILE A 90 10.72 12.24 6.67
N LEU A 91 9.78 12.56 5.78
CA LEU A 91 10.07 13.12 4.47
C LEU A 91 10.68 14.52 4.58
N GLU A 92 10.10 15.39 5.41
CA GLU A 92 10.59 16.76 5.59
C GLU A 92 11.99 16.78 6.23
N LEU A 93 12.25 15.94 7.23
CA LEU A 93 13.60 15.79 7.80
C LEU A 93 14.60 15.29 6.75
N SER A 94 14.20 14.33 5.91
CA SER A 94 15.06 13.81 4.83
C SER A 94 15.42 14.91 3.83
N LYS A 95 14.44 15.71 3.41
CA LYS A 95 14.67 16.87 2.54
C LYS A 95 15.57 17.91 3.19
N LEU A 96 15.37 18.21 4.47
CA LEU A 96 16.19 19.17 5.21
C LEU A 96 17.66 18.72 5.27
N ILE A 97 17.90 17.44 5.55
CA ILE A 97 19.26 16.87 5.55
C ILE A 97 19.90 16.97 4.17
N MET A 98 19.17 16.61 3.11
CA MET A 98 19.66 16.72 1.73
C MET A 98 19.94 18.18 1.33
N HIS A 99 19.07 19.10 1.71
CA HIS A 99 19.23 20.53 1.46
C HIS A 99 20.47 21.07 2.18
N ASN A 100 20.62 20.75 3.47
CA ASN A 100 21.78 21.15 4.27
C ASN A 100 23.09 20.63 3.66
N PHE A 101 23.10 19.36 3.22
CA PHE A 101 24.25 18.76 2.54
C PHE A 101 24.59 19.48 1.22
N HIS A 102 23.60 19.94 0.46
CA HIS A 102 23.83 20.57 -0.84
C HIS A 102 24.31 22.03 -0.75
N TYR A 103 23.86 22.78 0.26
CA TYR A 103 24.11 24.23 0.33
C TYR A 103 25.08 24.66 1.42
N ASN A 104 25.27 23.85 2.48
CA ASN A 104 26.13 24.20 3.62
C ASN A 104 27.39 23.32 3.71
N PHE A 105 27.76 22.66 2.61
CA PHE A 105 28.98 21.88 2.42
C PHE A 105 29.62 22.25 1.08
#